data_AF-A0A8J6B7T8-F1
#
_entry.id   AF-A0A8J6B7T8-F1
#
_cell.length_a   1.000
_cell.length_b   1.000
_cell.length_c   1.000
_cell.angle_alpha   90.00
_cell.angle_beta   90.00
_cell.angle_gamma   90.00
#
_symmetry.space_group_name_H-M   'P 1'
#
loop_
_entity.id
_entity.type
_entity.pdbx_description
1 polymer ?
#
loop_
_entity_poly.entity_id
_entity_poly.type
_entity_poly.pdbx_seq_one_letter_code
_entity_poly.pdbx_strand_id
1 'polypeptide(L)'
;GKKKKKTRGDHFKLRFRKNFQALLEEQNLSSTEGPNYLTACALPSNFPQRHFCSVCGFPSNYCCVSCGARYCCVKCLGTHQETRCLKWTV
;
A
#
# COMPACT_ATOMS: atom_id res chain seq x y z
N GLY A 1 -11.23 -4.16 56.52
CA GLY A 1 -10.13 -3.73 55.64
C GLY A 1 -10.59 -3.67 54.20
N LYS A 2 -10.55 -2.51 53.55
CA LYS A 2 -10.98 -2.34 52.15
C LYS A 2 -9.92 -2.93 51.20
N LYS A 3 -10.26 -3.97 50.44
CA LYS A 3 -9.40 -4.58 49.41
C LYS A 3 -9.08 -3.55 48.32
N LYS A 4 -7.81 -3.15 48.22
CA LYS A 4 -7.30 -2.24 47.19
C LYS A 4 -7.43 -2.91 45.82
N LYS A 5 -8.33 -2.39 44.98
CA LYS A 5 -8.56 -2.87 43.61
C LYS A 5 -7.25 -2.68 42.85
N LYS A 6 -6.59 -3.77 42.43
CA LYS A 6 -5.37 -3.71 41.60
C LYS A 6 -5.74 -2.98 40.31
N THR A 7 -5.20 -1.77 40.15
CA THR A 7 -5.30 -1.00 38.91
C THR A 7 -4.70 -1.84 37.78
N ARG A 8 -5.56 -2.42 36.93
CA ARG A 8 -5.14 -2.99 35.64
C ARG A 8 -4.32 -1.90 34.95
N GLY A 9 -3.03 -2.16 34.78
CA GLY A 9 -2.01 -1.15 34.54
C GLY A 9 -2.33 -0.20 33.39
N ASP A 10 -1.96 1.07 33.57
CA ASP A 10 -2.04 2.15 32.58
C ASP A 10 -1.51 1.75 31.19
N HIS A 11 -0.58 0.80 31.14
CA HIS A 11 -0.06 0.20 29.90
C HIS A 11 -1.15 -0.32 28.96
N PHE A 12 -2.27 -0.83 29.48
CA PHE A 12 -3.35 -1.31 28.63
C PHE A 12 -4.09 -0.15 27.96
N LYS A 13 -4.25 1.01 28.62
CA LYS A 13 -4.95 2.17 28.06
C LYS A 13 -4.09 2.99 27.09
N LEU A 14 -2.76 2.98 27.28
CA LEU A 14 -1.83 3.71 26.43
C LEU A 14 -1.59 3.02 25.08
N ARG A 15 -1.60 1.67 25.04
CA ARG A 15 -1.40 0.88 23.82
C ARG A 15 -2.50 1.09 22.77
N PHE A 16 -3.73 1.42 23.18
CA PHE A 16 -4.86 1.66 22.26
C PHE A 16 -5.09 3.14 21.92
N ARG A 17 -4.26 4.07 22.42
CA ARG A 17 -4.36 5.51 22.11
C ARG A 17 -3.35 6.00 21.08
N LYS A 18 -2.37 5.16 20.73
CA LYS A 18 -1.35 5.50 19.73
C LYS A 18 -1.89 5.17 18.35
N ASN A 19 -1.81 6.14 17.44
CA ASN A 19 -2.04 5.89 16.02
C ASN A 19 -0.83 5.12 15.44
N PHE A 20 -0.97 4.63 14.22
CA PHE A 20 0.11 3.87 13.57
C PHE A 20 1.43 4.65 13.50
N GLN A 21 1.36 5.96 13.22
CA GLN A 21 2.51 6.84 13.17
C GLN A 21 3.31 6.86 14.49
N ALA A 22 2.61 7.03 15.62
CA ALA A 22 3.25 7.02 16.95
C ALA A 22 3.89 5.67 17.28
N LEU A 23 3.32 4.55 16.80
CA LEU A 23 3.91 3.22 16.97
C LEU A 23 5.18 3.03 16.14
N LEU A 24 5.24 3.61 14.92
CA LEU A 24 6.44 3.59 14.08
C LEU A 24 7.57 4.43 14.69
N GLU A 25 7.26 5.62 15.20
CA GLU A 25 8.24 6.50 15.84
C GLU A 25 8.87 5.84 17.07
N GLU A 26 8.07 5.17 17.89
CA GLU A 26 8.56 4.42 19.05
C GLU A 26 9.42 3.23 18.67
N GLN A 27 9.05 2.50 17.62
CA GLN A 27 9.86 1.40 17.12
C GLN A 27 11.21 1.89 16.61
N ASN A 28 11.24 3.02 15.90
CA ASN A 28 12.46 3.64 15.40
C ASN A 28 13.40 4.11 16.52
N LEU A 29 12.84 4.52 17.67
CA LEU A 29 13.59 4.91 18.86
C LEU A 29 14.01 3.71 19.73
N SER A 30 13.41 2.53 19.54
CA SER A 30 13.74 1.34 20.31
C SER A 30 14.96 0.62 19.72
N SER A 31 15.92 0.24 20.56
CA SER A 31 17.05 -0.62 20.16
C SER A 31 16.67 -2.10 20.02
N THR A 32 15.39 -2.40 19.74
CA THR A 32 14.91 -3.77 19.62
C THR A 32 15.43 -4.38 18.33
N GLU A 33 16.29 -5.38 18.45
CA GLU A 33 16.82 -6.10 17.29
C GLU A 33 15.79 -7.12 16.77
N GLY A 34 15.43 -7.03 15.48
CA GLY A 34 14.49 -7.95 14.83
C GLY A 34 13.78 -7.33 13.62
N PRO A 35 13.02 -8.13 12.84
CA PRO A 35 12.25 -7.62 11.71
C PRO A 35 11.16 -6.65 12.19
N ASN A 36 11.22 -5.42 11.67
CA ASN A 36 10.28 -4.34 11.89
C ASN A 36 9.44 -4.03 10.64
N TYR A 37 8.53 -3.08 10.74
CA TYR A 37 7.63 -2.71 9.64
C TYR A 37 8.38 -2.30 8.36
N LEU A 38 9.50 -1.57 8.50
CA LEU A 38 10.30 -1.10 7.37
C LEU A 38 11.17 -2.20 6.75
N THR A 39 11.69 -3.11 7.58
CA THR A 39 12.52 -4.24 7.10
C THR A 39 11.68 -5.39 6.53
N ALA A 40 10.37 -5.42 6.82
CA ALA A 40 9.45 -6.41 6.26
C ALA A 40 9.11 -6.13 4.78
N CYS A 41 9.55 -5.00 4.21
CA CYS A 41 9.36 -4.70 2.80
C CYS A 41 10.07 -5.74 1.92
N ALA A 42 9.34 -6.28 0.95
CA ALA A 42 9.90 -7.17 -0.05
C ALA A 42 10.93 -6.41 -0.92
N LEU A 43 11.98 -7.12 -1.33
CA LEU A 43 12.94 -6.59 -2.29
C LEU A 43 12.28 -6.41 -3.67
N PRO A 44 12.83 -5.55 -4.53
CA PRO A 44 12.41 -5.42 -5.92
C PRO A 44 12.42 -6.77 -6.66
N SER A 45 11.53 -6.90 -7.65
CA SER A 45 11.47 -8.10 -8.49
C SER A 45 12.75 -8.27 -9.31
N ASN A 46 13.29 -9.51 -9.35
CA ASN A 46 14.38 -9.89 -10.24
C ASN A 46 13.92 -10.20 -11.68
N PHE A 47 12.60 -10.21 -11.93
CA PHE A 47 12.01 -10.56 -13.22
C PHE A 47 11.54 -9.32 -13.99
N PRO A 48 11.56 -9.36 -15.33
CA PRO A 48 11.05 -8.26 -16.15
C PRO A 48 9.56 -8.01 -15.91
N GLN A 49 9.17 -6.75 -16.02
CA GLN A 49 7.77 -6.34 -15.88
C GLN A 49 6.91 -6.95 -16.98
N ARG A 50 5.76 -7.51 -16.60
CA ARG A 50 4.76 -8.01 -17.54
C ARG A 50 3.76 -6.90 -17.87
N HIS A 51 3.37 -6.79 -19.13
CA HIS A 51 2.40 -5.79 -19.57
C HIS A 51 1.03 -6.41 -19.75
N PHE A 52 0.07 -5.93 -18.95
CA PHE A 52 -1.33 -6.35 -19.00
C PHE A 52 -2.23 -5.18 -19.37
N CYS A 53 -3.39 -5.48 -19.93
CA CYS A 53 -4.42 -4.52 -20.28
C CYS A 53 -5.08 -4.01 -19.00
N SER A 54 -5.11 -2.69 -18.83
CA SER A 54 -5.76 -2.04 -17.67
C SER A 54 -7.28 -2.22 -17.62
N VAL A 55 -7.90 -2.63 -18.73
CA VAL A 55 -9.35 -2.82 -18.84
C VAL A 55 -9.76 -4.27 -18.54
N CYS A 56 -9.04 -5.25 -19.11
CA CYS A 56 -9.46 -6.66 -19.07
C CYS A 56 -8.41 -7.64 -18.52
N GLY A 57 -7.20 -7.18 -18.19
CA GLY A 57 -6.14 -8.02 -17.60
C GLY A 57 -5.38 -8.93 -18.56
N PHE A 58 -5.80 -9.08 -19.83
CA PHE A 58 -5.05 -9.84 -20.84
C PHE A 58 -3.72 -9.17 -21.23
N PRO A 59 -2.73 -9.91 -21.77
CA PRO A 59 -1.47 -9.32 -22.24
C PRO A 59 -1.70 -8.12 -23.19
N SER A 60 -0.96 -7.04 -22.96
CA SER A 60 -1.10 -5.81 -23.73
C SER A 60 0.14 -5.53 -24.57
N ASN A 61 -0.10 -5.22 -25.84
CA ASN A 61 0.95 -4.83 -26.79
C ASN A 61 0.97 -3.30 -27.03
N TYR A 62 -0.06 -2.58 -26.56
CA TYR A 62 -0.24 -1.17 -26.87
C TYR A 62 -0.26 -0.29 -25.61
N CYS A 63 0.10 0.98 -25.79
CA CYS A 63 0.08 2.01 -24.75
C CYS A 63 -0.77 3.20 -25.21
N CYS A 64 -1.58 3.74 -24.31
CA CYS A 64 -2.25 5.00 -24.54
C CYS A 64 -1.20 6.13 -24.59
N VAL A 65 -1.24 6.94 -25.65
CA VAL A 65 -0.32 8.07 -25.83
C VAL A 65 -0.51 9.19 -24.78
N SER A 66 -1.70 9.30 -24.20
CA SER A 66 -2.02 10.39 -23.26
C SER A 66 -1.56 10.12 -21.83
N CYS A 67 -1.62 8.86 -21.38
CA CYS A 67 -1.37 8.52 -19.96
C CYS A 67 -0.45 7.30 -19.76
N GLY A 68 0.02 6.67 -20.85
CA GLY A 68 0.89 5.49 -20.78
C GLY A 68 0.17 4.19 -20.35
N ALA A 69 -1.12 4.23 -20.00
CA ALA A 69 -1.86 3.05 -19.62
C ALA A 69 -1.92 2.03 -20.77
N ARG A 70 -1.77 0.75 -20.41
CA ARG A 70 -1.66 -0.34 -21.38
C ARG A 70 -3.04 -0.90 -21.78
N TYR A 71 -3.19 -1.30 -23.04
CA TYR A 71 -4.41 -1.93 -23.56
C TYR A 71 -4.11 -3.03 -24.58
N CYS A 72 -5.03 -3.99 -24.75
CA CYS A 72 -4.84 -5.14 -25.66
C CYS A 72 -5.48 -4.97 -27.04
N CYS A 73 -6.57 -4.18 -27.16
CA CYS A 73 -7.30 -4.00 -28.41
C CYS A 73 -8.02 -2.65 -28.47
N VAL A 74 -8.51 -2.27 -29.66
CA VAL A 74 -9.23 -1.01 -29.90
C VAL A 74 -10.48 -0.86 -29.01
N LYS A 75 -11.20 -1.95 -28.75
CA LYS A 75 -12.34 -1.92 -27.82
C LYS A 75 -11.92 -1.49 -26.41
N CYS A 76 -10.82 -2.08 -25.91
CA CYS A 76 -10.26 -1.69 -24.62
C CYS A 76 -9.70 -0.27 -24.64
N LEU A 77 -9.17 0.22 -25.78
CA LEU A 77 -8.76 1.62 -25.92
C LEU A 77 -9.95 2.57 -25.76
N GLY A 78 -11.09 2.28 -26.40
CA GLY A 78 -12.31 3.09 -26.27
C GLY A 78 -12.79 3.14 -24.81
N THR A 79 -12.95 1.98 -24.18
CA THR A 79 -13.33 1.90 -22.75
C THR A 79 -12.31 2.62 -21.86
N HIS A 80 -11.01 2.50 -22.15
CA HIS A 80 -9.97 3.21 -21.43
C HIS A 80 -10.12 4.73 -21.58
N GLN A 81 -10.31 5.24 -22.79
CA GLN A 81 -10.47 6.67 -23.08
C GLN A 81 -11.67 7.28 -22.37
N GLU A 82 -12.78 6.55 -22.27
CA GLU A 82 -14.02 7.03 -21.63
C GLU A 82 -13.94 7.05 -20.10
N THR A 83 -13.33 6.05 -19.48
CA THR A 83 -13.49 5.79 -18.03
C THR A 83 -12.21 5.80 -17.21
N ARG A 84 -11.04 5.67 -17.85
CA ARG A 84 -9.75 5.43 -17.16
C ARG A 84 -8.62 6.32 -17.65
N CYS A 85 -8.80 7.09 -18.71
CA CYS A 85 -7.74 7.89 -19.28
C CYS A 85 -7.50 9.12 -18.43
N LEU A 86 -6.37 9.12 -17.73
CA LEU A 86 -5.88 10.19 -16.85
C LEU A 86 -5.41 11.44 -17.61
N LYS A 87 -5.94 11.69 -18.82
CA LYS A 87 -5.59 12.86 -19.66
C LYS A 87 -5.71 14.19 -18.91
N TRP A 88 -6.53 14.25 -17.86
CA TRP A 88 -6.84 15.47 -17.09
C TRP A 88 -6.49 15.40 -15.60
N THR A 89 -5.90 14.31 -15.12
CA THR A 89 -5.42 14.26 -13.73
C THR A 89 -3.97 14.74 -13.72
N VAL A 90 -3.80 16.03 -13.45
CA VAL A 90 -2.54 16.61 -12.98
C VAL A 90 -2.29 16.13 -11.55
#